data_AF-A0A317Z535-F1
#
_entry.id   AF-A0A317Z535-F1
#
_cell.length_a   1.000
_cell.length_b   1.000
_cell.length_c   1.000
_cell.angle_alpha   90.00
_cell.angle_beta   90.00
_cell.angle_gamma   90.00
#
_symmetry.space_group_name_H-M   'P 1'
#
loop_
_entity.id
_entity.type
_entity.pdbx_description
1 polymer ?
#
loop_
_entity_poly.entity_id
_entity_poly.type
_entity_poly.pdbx_seq_one_letter_code
_entity_poly.pdbx_strand_id
1 'polypeptide(L)'
;MDINQMTHAIQNALQKAIEHAKTYKLTNVEVEAVLKAVLEAPESLFQSILERANIDTHALNQAYEDKLKNYPTVKGDNVQYGQYMSPQMNNLFVKAENYMQEYDDQYI
;
A
#
# COMPACT_ATOMS: atom_id res chain seq x y z
N MET A 1 13.99 2.50 -3.45
CA MET A 1 13.26 2.54 -2.17
C MET A 1 14.22 2.53 -0.99
N ASP A 2 14.37 3.70 -0.38
CA ASP A 2 15.01 3.89 0.91
C ASP A 2 13.92 4.20 1.93
N ILE A 3 13.72 3.33 2.92
CA ILE A 3 12.67 3.53 3.94
C ILE A 3 12.92 4.79 4.80
N ASN A 4 14.17 5.27 4.83
CA ASN A 4 14.52 6.50 5.55
C ASN A 4 14.06 7.76 4.81
N GLN A 5 13.70 7.66 3.52
CA GLN A 5 13.12 8.74 2.73
C GLN A 5 11.58 8.70 2.71
N MET A 6 10.97 8.03 3.69
CA MET A 6 9.52 7.96 3.85
C MET A 6 9.10 8.68 5.13
N THR A 7 7.97 9.36 5.07
CA THR A 7 7.29 9.87 6.26
C THR A 7 6.87 8.71 7.17
N HIS A 8 6.69 9.00 8.47
CA HIS A 8 6.17 8.00 9.41
C HIS A 8 4.79 7.47 9.03
N ALA A 9 3.95 8.29 8.37
CA ALA A 9 2.66 7.86 7.86
C ALA A 9 2.82 6.75 6.80
N ILE A 10 3.72 6.91 5.85
CA ILE A 10 4.02 5.89 4.82
C ILE A 10 4.69 4.67 5.44
N GLN A 11 5.62 4.84 6.40
CA GLN A 11 6.24 3.71 7.11
C GLN A 11 5.19 2.85 7.84
N ASN A 12 4.25 3.49 8.54
CA ASN A 12 3.16 2.79 9.22
C ASN A 12 2.22 2.10 8.22
N ALA A 13 1.89 2.76 7.10
CA ALA A 13 1.08 2.17 6.05
C ALA A 13 1.77 0.94 5.41
N LEU A 14 3.09 0.97 5.23
CA LEU A 14 3.85 -0.18 4.73
C LEU A 14 3.83 -1.35 5.70
N GLN A 15 3.97 -1.10 7.00
CA GLN A 15 3.81 -2.14 8.02
C GLN A 15 2.41 -2.76 7.93
N LYS A 16 1.38 -1.92 7.79
CA LYS A 16 0.01 -2.38 7.63
C LYS A 16 -0.23 -3.15 6.33
N ALA A 17 0.42 -2.75 5.23
CA ALA A 17 0.36 -3.47 3.96
C ALA A 17 0.98 -4.88 4.07
N ILE A 18 2.06 -5.05 4.85
CA ILE A 18 2.64 -6.35 5.15
C ILE A 18 1.68 -7.20 5.98
N GLU A 19 0.96 -6.62 6.95
CA GLU A 19 -0.11 -7.32 7.68
C GLU A 19 -1.24 -7.78 6.76
N HIS A 20 -1.66 -6.94 5.82
CA HIS A 20 -2.65 -7.30 4.80
C HIS A 20 -2.15 -8.47 3.95
N ALA A 21 -0.91 -8.43 3.45
CA ALA A 21 -0.33 -9.54 2.69
C ALA A 21 -0.33 -10.86 3.48
N LYS A 22 -0.01 -10.82 4.78
CA LYS A 22 -0.09 -11.99 5.67
C LYS A 22 -1.53 -12.49 5.84
N THR A 23 -2.48 -11.57 6.04
CA THR A 23 -3.90 -11.87 6.23
C THR A 23 -4.48 -12.58 5.00
N TYR A 24 -4.15 -12.10 3.80
CA TYR A 24 -4.60 -12.66 2.54
C TYR A 24 -3.70 -13.78 1.99
N LYS A 25 -2.65 -14.19 2.73
CA LYS A 25 -1.70 -15.25 2.36
C LYS A 25 -1.02 -15.00 1.01
N LEU A 26 -0.60 -13.76 0.78
CA LEU A 26 0.11 -13.31 -0.41
C LEU A 26 1.61 -13.36 -0.16
N THR A 27 2.38 -13.95 -1.09
CA THR A 27 3.84 -13.99 -1.00
C THR A 27 4.46 -12.59 -1.15
N ASN A 28 3.81 -11.75 -1.97
CA ASN A 28 4.20 -10.38 -2.21
C ASN A 28 3.28 -9.40 -1.48
N VAL A 29 3.81 -8.22 -1.18
CA VAL A 29 3.02 -7.03 -0.88
C VAL A 29 2.54 -6.45 -2.20
N GLU A 30 1.25 -6.59 -2.46
CA GLU A 30 0.59 -6.07 -3.65
C GLU A 30 0.29 -4.58 -3.49
N VAL A 31 0.16 -3.87 -4.62
CA VAL A 31 -0.09 -2.42 -4.60
C VAL A 31 -1.40 -2.08 -3.87
N GLU A 32 -2.43 -2.91 -4.00
CA GLU A 32 -3.71 -2.74 -3.32
C GLU A 32 -3.57 -2.84 -1.80
N ALA A 33 -2.59 -3.58 -1.27
CA ALA A 33 -2.35 -3.65 0.17
C ALA A 33 -1.83 -2.31 0.70
N VAL A 34 -0.98 -1.61 -0.07
CA VAL A 34 -0.49 -0.27 0.27
C VAL A 34 -1.61 0.76 0.16
N LEU A 35 -2.39 0.73 -0.94
CA LEU A 35 -3.51 1.65 -1.15
C LEU A 35 -4.59 1.51 -0.08
N LYS A 36 -4.93 0.26 0.29
CA LYS A 36 -5.81 -0.03 1.42
C LYS A 36 -5.23 0.49 2.74
N ALA A 37 -3.95 0.26 3.00
CA ALA A 37 -3.30 0.70 4.22
C ALA A 37 -3.25 2.23 4.38
N VAL A 38 -2.92 2.98 3.33
CA VAL A 38 -2.95 4.46 3.40
C VAL A 38 -4.37 5.00 3.49
N LEU A 39 -5.36 4.31 2.92
CA LEU A 39 -6.77 4.70 3.02
C LEU A 39 -7.34 4.45 4.43
N GLU A 40 -6.94 3.37 5.09
CA GLU A 40 -7.36 3.01 6.46
C GLU A 40 -6.55 3.70 7.57
N ALA A 41 -5.49 4.42 7.21
CA ALA A 41 -4.64 5.08 8.17
C ALA A 41 -5.43 6.14 9.00
N PRO A 42 -5.15 6.27 10.30
CA PRO A 42 -5.71 7.36 11.11
C PRO A 42 -5.40 8.71 10.48
N GLU A 43 -6.39 9.60 10.41
CA GLU A 43 -6.25 10.94 9.82
C GLU A 43 -5.66 10.91 8.39
N SER A 44 -6.05 9.90 7.60
CA SER A 44 -5.53 9.71 6.26
C SER A 44 -5.75 10.93 5.35
N LEU A 45 -4.65 11.56 4.95
CA LEU A 45 -4.65 12.58 3.90
C LEU A 45 -5.14 11.99 2.56
N PHE A 46 -4.79 10.74 2.27
CA PHE A 46 -5.23 10.04 1.06
C PHE A 46 -6.76 9.90 1.02
N GLN A 47 -7.37 9.44 2.12
CA GLN A 47 -8.83 9.38 2.25
C GLN A 47 -9.45 10.77 2.07
N SER A 48 -8.92 11.77 2.78
CA SER A 48 -9.43 13.14 2.75
C SER A 48 -9.40 13.77 1.35
N ILE A 49 -8.35 13.52 0.57
CA ILE A 49 -8.24 14.00 -0.82
C ILE A 49 -9.30 13.35 -1.71
N LEU A 50 -9.50 12.04 -1.60
CA LEU A 50 -10.48 11.31 -2.40
C LEU A 50 -11.91 11.73 -2.07
N GLU A 51 -12.24 11.90 -0.79
CA GLU A 51 -13.57 12.37 -0.36
C GLU A 51 -13.86 13.79 -0.88
N ARG A 52 -12.88 14.69 -0.83
CA ARG A 52 -13.00 16.04 -1.41
C ARG A 52 -13.18 16.02 -2.93
N ALA A 53 -12.71 14.97 -3.60
CA ALA A 53 -12.93 14.73 -5.02
C ALA A 53 -14.28 14.03 -5.31
N ASN A 54 -15.14 13.84 -4.30
CA ASN A 54 -16.42 13.11 -4.38
C ASN A 54 -16.26 11.63 -4.75
N ILE A 55 -15.14 11.00 -4.37
CA ILE A 55 -14.92 9.57 -4.54
C ILE A 55 -15.43 8.83 -3.30
N ASP A 56 -16.20 7.76 -3.52
CA ASP A 56 -16.66 6.87 -2.45
C ASP A 56 -15.49 6.01 -1.94
N THR A 57 -14.89 6.45 -0.83
CA THR A 57 -13.76 5.78 -0.19
C THR A 57 -14.15 4.45 0.44
N HIS A 58 -15.41 4.25 0.82
CA HIS A 58 -15.89 2.98 1.35
C HIS A 58 -15.94 1.92 0.23
N ALA A 59 -16.55 2.26 -0.91
CA ALA A 59 -16.58 1.38 -2.07
C ALA A 59 -15.17 1.09 -2.60
N LEU A 60 -14.28 2.09 -2.60
CA LEU A 60 -12.89 1.92 -3.01
C LEU A 60 -12.14 0.97 -2.07
N ASN A 61 -12.33 1.09 -0.75
CA ASN A 61 -11.70 0.19 0.22
C ASN A 61 -12.16 -1.26 0.03
N GLN A 62 -13.46 -1.47 -0.22
CA GLN A 62 -14.01 -2.79 -0.52
C GLN A 62 -13.39 -3.36 -1.81
N ALA A 63 -13.24 -2.54 -2.85
CA ALA A 63 -12.65 -2.98 -4.12
C ALA A 63 -11.19 -3.43 -3.95
N TYR A 64 -10.39 -2.73 -3.14
CA TYR A 64 -9.02 -3.17 -2.81
C TYR A 64 -9.01 -4.49 -2.05
N GLU A 65 -9.89 -4.65 -1.07
CA GLU A 65 -10.02 -5.89 -0.32
C GLU A 65 -10.42 -7.09 -1.21
N ASP A 66 -11.40 -6.90 -2.09
CA ASP A 66 -11.82 -7.94 -3.03
C ASP A 66 -10.70 -8.30 -4.00
N LYS A 67 -9.92 -7.31 -4.44
CA LYS A 67 -8.75 -7.56 -5.29
C LYS A 67 -7.69 -8.38 -4.55
N LEU A 68 -7.40 -8.04 -3.30
CA LEU A 68 -6.44 -8.76 -2.45
C LEU A 68 -6.84 -10.23 -2.23
N LYS A 69 -8.13 -10.49 -2.01
CA LYS A 69 -8.67 -11.87 -1.87
C LYS A 69 -8.56 -12.72 -3.14
N ASN A 70 -8.51 -12.09 -4.30
CA ASN A 70 -8.51 -12.76 -5.60
C ASN A 70 -7.11 -13.03 -6.17
N TYR A 71 -6.03 -12.55 -5.52
CA TYR A 71 -4.69 -12.90 -5.94
C TYR A 71 -4.39 -14.40 -5.72
N PRO A 72 -3.55 -15.02 -6.56
CA PRO A 72 -3.09 -16.38 -6.34
C PRO A 72 -2.38 -16.51 -4.98
N THR A 73 -2.75 -17.51 -4.19
CA THR A 73 -2.13 -17.78 -2.89
C THR A 73 -1.31 -19.07 -2.93
N VAL A 74 -0.16 -19.07 -2.27
CA VAL A 74 0.68 -20.25 -2.10
C VAL A 74 0.51 -20.76 -0.68
N LYS A 75 0.23 -22.06 -0.51
CA LYS A 75 0.07 -22.69 0.81
C LYS A 75 1.22 -23.65 1.07
N GLY A 76 1.79 -23.59 2.28
CA GLY A 76 2.84 -24.50 2.75
C GLY A 76 3.42 -24.04 4.09
N ASP A 77 4.05 -24.95 4.82
CA ASP A 77 4.50 -24.72 6.20
C ASP A 77 5.64 -23.70 6.33
N ASN A 78 6.36 -23.43 5.23
CA ASN A 78 7.50 -22.50 5.17
C ASN A 78 7.25 -21.28 4.27
N VAL A 79 6.00 -20.95 3.96
CA VAL A 79 5.70 -19.79 3.09
C VAL A 79 5.82 -18.50 3.89
N GLN A 80 6.72 -17.62 3.46
CA GLN A 80 6.88 -16.27 4.02
C GLN A 80 5.97 -15.30 3.25
N TYR A 81 4.84 -14.93 3.87
CA TYR A 81 3.90 -13.97 3.30
C TYR A 81 4.39 -12.52 3.50
N GLY A 82 4.17 -11.69 2.48
CA GLY A 82 4.59 -10.28 2.47
C GLY A 82 6.11 -10.08 2.53
N GLN A 83 6.90 -11.07 2.09
CA GLN A 83 8.37 -10.98 2.11
C GLN A 83 8.89 -10.10 0.96
N TYR A 84 8.25 -10.16 -0.20
CA TYR A 84 8.68 -9.47 -1.41
C TYR A 84 7.72 -8.35 -1.76
N MET A 85 8.17 -7.40 -2.57
CA MET A 85 7.31 -6.38 -3.17
C MET A 85 6.87 -6.81 -4.56
N SER A 86 5.62 -6.55 -4.91
CA SER A 86 5.16 -6.73 -6.29
C SER A 86 5.83 -5.73 -7.24
N PRO A 87 5.96 -6.04 -8.54
CA PRO A 87 6.45 -5.08 -9.54
C PRO A 87 5.62 -3.79 -9.58
N GLN A 88 4.31 -3.90 -9.36
CA GLN A 88 3.35 -2.81 -9.37
C GLN A 88 3.55 -1.90 -8.15
N MET A 89 3.79 -2.48 -6.97
CA MET A 89 4.20 -1.73 -5.79
C MET A 89 5.52 -1.00 -6.03
N ASN A 90 6.53 -1.66 -6.64
CA ASN A 90 7.78 -1.00 -6.98
C ASN A 90 7.55 0.21 -7.92
N ASN A 91 6.71 0.05 -8.94
CA ASN A 91 6.36 1.14 -9.86
C ASN A 91 5.63 2.29 -9.15
N LEU A 92 4.80 2.01 -8.14
CA LEU A 92 4.17 3.04 -7.32
C LEU A 92 5.23 3.90 -6.61
N PHE A 93 6.20 3.26 -5.97
CA PHE A 93 7.24 3.99 -5.22
C PHE A 93 8.24 4.71 -6.13
N VAL A 94 8.58 4.17 -7.30
CA VAL A 94 9.38 4.90 -8.28
C VAL A 94 8.66 6.18 -8.72
N LYS A 95 7.34 6.12 -8.96
CA LYS A 95 6.56 7.33 -9.26
C LYS A 95 6.50 8.30 -8.09
N ALA A 96 6.37 7.79 -6.86
CA ALA A 96 6.37 8.62 -5.67
C ALA A 96 7.73 9.33 -5.45
N GLU A 97 8.85 8.63 -5.65
CA GLU A 97 10.21 9.19 -5.63
C GLU A 97 10.36 10.32 -6.68
N ASN A 98 9.79 10.15 -7.88
CA ASN A 98 9.80 11.20 -8.90
C ASN A 98 9.01 12.45 -8.48
N TYR A 99 7.81 12.27 -7.90
CA TYR A 99 7.01 13.40 -7.42
C TYR A 99 7.66 14.12 -6.24
N MET A 100 8.28 13.36 -5.31
CA MET A 100 9.07 13.93 -4.21
C MET A 100 10.16 14.86 -4.75
N GLN A 101 10.88 14.44 -5.80
CA GLN A 101 11.88 15.28 -6.45
C GLN A 101 11.27 16.48 -7.18
N GLU A 102 10.17 16.29 -7.90
CA GLU A 102 9.49 17.37 -8.64
C GLU A 102 8.95 18.46 -7.72
N TYR A 103 8.55 18.10 -6.51
CA TYR A 103 8.01 19.02 -5.50
C TYR A 103 9.08 19.54 -4.52
N ASP A 104 10.35 19.20 -4.73
CA ASP A 104 11.48 19.52 -3.84
C ASP A 104 11.25 19.06 -2.38
N ASP A 105 10.53 17.94 -2.21
CA ASP A 105 10.25 17.33 -0.92
C ASP A 105 11.43 16.47 -0.43
N GLN A 106 11.59 16.37 0.89
CA GLN A 106 12.63 15.54 1.51
C GLN A 106 12.20 14.08 1.76
N TYR A 107 10.89 13.83 1.77
CA TYR A 107 10.30 12.53 2.10
C TYR A 107 9.06 12.28 1.25
N ILE A 108 8.78 11.00 1.02
CA ILE A 108 7.52 10.49 0.44
C ILE A 108 6.43 10.39 1.50
#